data_AF-A0A941ZYW8-F1
#
_entry.id   AF-A0A941ZYW8-F1
#
_cell.length_a   1.000
_cell.length_b   1.000
_cell.length_c   1.000
_cell.angle_alpha   90.00
_cell.angle_beta   90.00
_cell.angle_gamma   90.00
#
_symmetry.space_group_name_H-M   'P 1'
#
loop_
_entity.id
_entity.type
_entity.pdbx_description
1 polymer ?
#
loop_
_entity_poly.entity_id
_entity_poly.type
_entity_poly.pdbx_seq_one_letter_code
_entity_poly.pdbx_strand_id
1 'polypeptide(L)'
;MLPLESDLKGWTLDEEPQTAEGIGLFDLINGGAEQYVKAGFSRAVMATYRNKEGKRINLEIYEMLSPENARSIQRKKAGESGKKVSVGEEAAIEDHYLNFQKGSYQVTVSGYDTQEETVEGLLCIARLVAERISPSP
;
A
#
# COMPACT_ATOMS: atom_id res chain seq x y z
N MET A 1 4.34 -8.58 -7.18
CA MET A 1 3.57 -7.67 -6.30
C MET A 1 4.05 -6.22 -6.42
N LEU A 2 5.35 -5.95 -6.44
CA LEU A 2 5.87 -4.61 -6.74
C LEU A 2 5.78 -4.29 -8.25
N PRO A 3 5.44 -3.06 -8.65
CA PRO A 3 5.52 -2.62 -10.04
C PRO A 3 6.96 -2.55 -10.56
N LEU A 4 7.14 -2.69 -11.87
CA LEU A 4 8.43 -2.48 -12.54
C LEU A 4 8.62 -0.99 -12.82
N GLU A 5 9.85 -0.50 -12.77
CA GLU A 5 10.17 0.92 -13.04
C GLU A 5 9.73 1.38 -14.44
N SER A 6 9.76 0.48 -15.42
CA SER A 6 9.27 0.73 -16.79
C SER A 6 7.80 1.13 -16.83
N ASP A 7 7.00 0.68 -15.85
CA ASP A 7 5.56 0.90 -15.81
C ASP A 7 5.20 2.17 -15.01
N LEU A 8 6.17 2.75 -14.31
CA LEU A 8 5.97 3.74 -13.26
C LEU A 8 6.16 5.20 -13.70
N LYS A 9 6.11 5.49 -15.01
CA LYS A 9 6.05 6.85 -15.58
C LYS A 9 6.99 7.89 -14.92
N GLY A 10 8.24 7.50 -14.63
CA GLY A 10 9.25 8.40 -14.03
C GLY A 10 9.47 8.25 -12.54
N TRP A 11 8.78 7.32 -11.88
CA TRP A 11 9.11 6.84 -10.53
C TRP A 11 10.00 5.60 -10.61
N THR A 12 11.05 5.56 -9.79
CA THR A 12 12.00 4.43 -9.67
C THR A 12 12.12 3.99 -8.21
N LEU A 13 12.58 2.76 -7.95
CA LEU A 13 12.83 2.34 -6.57
C LEU A 13 13.90 3.24 -5.94
N ASP A 14 13.64 3.72 -4.73
CA ASP A 14 14.57 4.57 -3.98
C ASP A 14 15.60 3.74 -3.21
N GLU A 15 15.17 2.57 -2.74
CA GLU A 15 15.97 1.64 -1.94
C GLU A 15 15.49 0.20 -2.14
N GLU A 16 16.25 -0.77 -1.62
CA GLU A 16 15.84 -2.17 -1.65
C GLU A 16 14.55 -2.37 -0.84
N PRO A 17 13.52 -3.02 -1.41
CA PRO A 17 12.29 -3.29 -0.69
C PRO A 17 12.52 -4.12 0.57
N GLN A 18 11.86 -3.72 1.66
CA GLN A 18 11.92 -4.43 2.93
C GLN A 18 10.77 -5.43 3.02
N THR A 19 11.00 -6.57 3.68
CA THR A 19 9.97 -7.58 3.92
C THR A 19 9.93 -7.99 5.38
N ALA A 20 8.76 -8.39 5.85
CA ALA A 20 8.58 -8.92 7.19
C ALA A 20 7.55 -10.04 7.21
N GLU A 21 7.73 -11.00 8.11
CA GLU A 21 6.80 -12.08 8.40
C GLU A 21 6.59 -12.19 9.90
N GLY A 22 5.36 -12.54 10.32
CA GLY A 22 5.02 -12.70 11.73
C GLY A 22 5.47 -11.52 12.61
N ILE A 23 6.33 -11.80 13.61
CA ILE A 23 6.81 -10.79 14.57
C ILE A 23 7.85 -9.83 13.97
N GLY A 24 8.47 -10.15 12.83
CA GLY A 24 9.42 -9.24 12.17
C GLY A 24 8.78 -7.92 11.72
N LEU A 25 7.44 -7.86 11.69
CA LEU A 25 6.71 -6.63 11.38
C LEU A 25 7.00 -5.51 12.39
N PHE A 26 7.29 -5.85 13.65
CA PHE A 26 7.62 -4.87 14.69
C PHE A 26 8.92 -4.11 14.39
N ASP A 27 9.83 -4.72 13.63
CA ASP A 27 11.08 -4.09 13.20
C ASP A 27 10.84 -3.08 12.06
N LEU A 28 9.75 -3.23 11.29
CA LEU A 28 9.41 -2.34 10.17
C LEU A 28 8.47 -1.20 10.58
N ILE A 29 7.44 -1.46 11.38
CA ILE A 29 6.42 -0.46 11.75
C ILE A 29 6.20 -0.42 13.26
N ASN A 30 7.04 0.34 13.94
CA ASN A 30 6.99 0.50 15.39
C ASN A 30 5.70 1.21 15.84
N GLY A 31 4.97 0.62 16.79
CA GLY A 31 3.65 1.07 17.27
C GLY A 31 2.47 0.69 16.38
N GLY A 32 2.67 0.59 15.07
CA GLY A 32 1.66 0.17 14.10
C GLY A 32 1.48 -1.34 13.96
N ALA A 33 2.52 -2.14 14.21
CA ALA A 33 2.54 -3.59 13.96
C ALA A 33 1.46 -4.36 14.74
N GLU A 34 1.20 -3.96 15.99
CA GLU A 34 0.33 -4.71 16.90
C GLU A 34 -1.09 -4.90 16.33
N GLN A 35 -1.62 -3.89 15.65
CA GLN A 35 -2.96 -3.95 15.07
C GLN A 35 -3.05 -4.96 13.91
N TYR A 36 -1.98 -5.10 13.13
CA TYR A 36 -1.91 -6.05 12.02
C TYR A 36 -1.79 -7.47 12.55
N VAL A 37 -0.87 -7.69 13.50
CA VAL A 37 -0.67 -9.00 14.13
C VAL A 37 -1.96 -9.49 14.79
N LYS A 38 -2.62 -8.65 15.60
CA LYS A 38 -3.92 -8.98 16.21
C LYS A 38 -5.03 -9.23 15.19
N ALA A 39 -4.94 -8.61 14.02
CA ALA A 39 -5.90 -8.76 12.93
C ALA A 39 -5.60 -9.93 11.99
N GLY A 40 -4.60 -10.77 12.26
CA GLY A 40 -4.26 -11.91 11.40
C GLY A 40 -3.31 -11.53 10.27
N PHE A 41 -2.15 -11.00 10.62
CA PHE A 41 -1.06 -10.69 9.69
C PHE A 41 -0.34 -11.97 9.21
N SER A 42 0.05 -11.99 7.93
CA SER A 42 0.92 -13.03 7.35
C SER A 42 2.31 -12.47 7.06
N ARG A 43 2.39 -11.54 6.09
CA ARG A 43 3.64 -10.92 5.65
C ARG A 43 3.43 -9.51 5.10
N ALA A 44 4.49 -8.73 5.06
CA ALA A 44 4.52 -7.38 4.50
C ALA A 44 5.66 -7.22 3.50
N VAL A 45 5.43 -6.34 2.53
CA VAL A 45 6.48 -5.77 1.67
C VAL A 45 6.34 -4.26 1.68
N MET A 46 7.44 -3.56 1.93
CA MET A 46 7.52 -2.11 1.95
C MET A 46 8.53 -1.66 0.90
N ALA A 47 8.17 -0.64 0.12
CA ALA A 47 9.03 -0.06 -0.89
C ALA A 47 8.84 1.45 -0.95
N THR A 48 9.91 2.18 -1.22
CA THR A 48 9.85 3.61 -1.48
C THR A 48 10.24 3.85 -2.94
N TYR A 49 9.46 4.69 -3.61
CA TYR A 49 9.74 5.15 -4.97
C TYR A 49 10.11 6.62 -4.96
N ARG A 50 10.99 7.03 -5.85
CA ARG A 50 11.41 8.42 -6.02
C ARG A 50 11.24 8.87 -7.48
N ASN A 51 10.81 10.11 -7.69
CA ASN A 51 10.81 10.74 -9.02
C ASN A 51 12.09 11.59 -9.24
N LYS A 52 12.24 12.18 -10.44
CA LYS A 52 13.39 13.03 -10.79
C LYS A 52 13.47 14.33 -9.97
N GLU A 53 12.34 14.81 -9.43
CA GLU A 53 12.29 15.99 -8.57
C GLU A 53 12.63 15.68 -7.10
N GLY A 54 12.86 14.41 -6.75
CA GLY A 54 13.17 13.98 -5.39
C GLY A 54 11.95 13.76 -4.49
N LYS A 55 10.72 13.85 -5.04
CA LYS A 55 9.51 13.44 -4.33
C LYS A 55 9.52 11.94 -4.10
N ARG A 56 8.89 11.50 -3.01
CA ARG A 56 8.83 10.10 -2.60
C ARG A 56 7.40 9.62 -2.48
N ILE A 57 7.20 8.34 -2.80
CA ILE A 57 5.98 7.59 -2.53
C ILE A 57 6.36 6.32 -1.79
N ASN A 58 5.75 6.09 -0.63
CA ASN A 58 5.87 4.83 0.09
C ASN A 58 4.72 3.90 -0.29
N LEU A 59 5.06 2.64 -0.51
CA LEU A 59 4.15 1.54 -0.78
C LEU A 59 4.30 0.52 0.34
N GLU A 60 3.21 0.23 1.02
CA GLU A 60 3.13 -0.81 2.04
C GLU A 60 2.08 -1.84 1.60
N ILE A 61 2.49 -3.08 1.40
CA ILE A 61 1.61 -4.19 1.02
C ILE A 61 1.57 -5.16 2.18
N TYR A 62 0.40 -5.33 2.78
CA TYR A 62 0.15 -6.26 3.87
C TYR A 62 -0.70 -7.43 3.36
N GLU A 63 -0.17 -8.64 3.43
CA GLU A 63 -0.95 -9.86 3.26
C GLU A 63 -1.46 -10.32 4.63
N MET A 64 -2.77 -10.53 4.70
CA MET A 64 -3.48 -11.00 5.88
C MET A 64 -3.87 -12.47 5.71
N LEU A 65 -4.28 -13.12 6.79
CA LEU A 65 -4.68 -14.53 6.79
C LEU A 65 -6.01 -14.78 6.05
N SER A 66 -6.84 -13.75 5.86
CA SER A 66 -8.08 -13.84 5.08
C SER A 66 -8.48 -12.50 4.46
N PRO A 67 -9.38 -12.50 3.45
CA PRO A 67 -9.96 -11.27 2.91
C PRO A 67 -10.70 -10.44 3.96
N GLU A 68 -11.36 -11.07 4.93
CA GLU A 68 -12.06 -10.36 6.01
C GLU A 68 -11.09 -9.61 6.93
N ASN A 69 -9.93 -10.22 7.23
CA ASN A 69 -8.86 -9.58 7.99
C ASN A 69 -8.32 -8.34 7.25
N ALA A 70 -8.02 -8.46 5.95
CA ALA A 70 -7.58 -7.35 5.12
C ALA A 70 -8.62 -6.23 5.05
N ARG A 71 -9.90 -6.59 4.86
CA ARG A 71 -11.01 -5.64 4.79
C ARG A 71 -11.21 -4.87 6.10
N SER A 72 -10.99 -5.52 7.24
CA SER A 72 -11.03 -4.88 8.56
C SER A 72 -9.96 -3.80 8.72
N ILE A 73 -8.72 -4.09 8.31
CA ILE A 73 -7.63 -3.10 8.32
C ILE A 73 -7.90 -1.97 7.32
N GLN A 74 -8.34 -2.31 6.10
CA GLN A 74 -8.66 -1.32 5.06
C GLN A 74 -9.67 -0.29 5.56
N ARG A 75 -10.76 -0.73 6.18
CA ARG A 75 -11.78 0.19 6.74
C ARG A 75 -11.21 1.13 7.80
N LYS A 76 -10.37 0.60 8.70
CA LYS A 76 -9.71 1.43 9.73
C LYS A 76 -8.78 2.47 9.11
N LYS A 77 -8.05 2.09 8.07
CA LYS A 77 -7.06 2.95 7.39
C LYS A 77 -7.70 3.99 6.47
N ALA A 78 -8.76 3.63 5.76
CA ALA A 78 -9.45 4.51 4.83
C ALA A 78 -10.28 5.61 5.52
N GLY A 79 -10.70 5.40 6.77
CA GLY A 79 -11.58 6.33 7.48
C GLY A 79 -12.94 6.49 6.78
N GLU A 80 -13.62 7.59 7.08
CA GLU A 80 -14.95 7.91 6.52
C GLU A 80 -14.94 9.06 5.51
N SER A 81 -13.87 9.87 5.48
CA SER A 81 -13.74 11.10 4.70
C SER A 81 -13.11 10.92 3.32
N GLY A 82 -12.40 9.82 3.08
CA GLY A 82 -11.70 9.57 1.82
C GLY A 82 -12.62 9.43 0.60
N LYS A 83 -12.18 9.99 -0.53
CA LYS A 83 -12.87 9.85 -1.82
C LYS A 83 -12.69 8.43 -2.35
N LYS A 84 -13.79 7.75 -2.69
CA LYS A 84 -13.74 6.42 -3.31
C LYS A 84 -13.10 6.45 -4.70
N VAL A 85 -12.24 5.46 -4.98
CA VAL A 85 -11.58 5.30 -6.28
C VAL A 85 -11.67 3.86 -6.77
N SER A 86 -11.60 3.66 -8.09
CA SER A 86 -11.69 2.33 -8.70
C SER A 86 -10.31 1.64 -8.72
N VAL A 87 -9.89 1.10 -7.58
CA VAL A 87 -8.68 0.28 -7.41
C VAL A 87 -9.00 -0.88 -6.49
N GLY A 88 -8.60 -2.10 -6.85
CA GLY A 88 -8.93 -3.30 -6.06
C GLY A 88 -10.45 -3.51 -5.93
N GLU A 89 -10.88 -3.94 -4.74
CA GLU A 89 -12.30 -4.17 -4.40
C GLU A 89 -12.88 -3.00 -3.60
N GLU A 90 -12.12 -2.47 -2.63
CA GLU A 90 -12.46 -1.26 -1.89
C GLU A 90 -11.23 -0.35 -1.84
N ALA A 91 -11.35 0.90 -2.29
CA ALA A 91 -10.29 1.89 -2.22
C ALA A 91 -10.81 3.30 -1.91
N ALA A 92 -10.02 4.04 -1.15
CA ALA A 92 -10.24 5.45 -0.87
C ALA A 92 -8.91 6.20 -0.92
N ILE A 93 -8.97 7.44 -1.40
CA ILE A 93 -7.88 8.41 -1.36
C ILE A 93 -8.29 9.62 -0.53
N GLU A 94 -7.40 10.05 0.35
CA GLU A 94 -7.54 11.24 1.17
C GLU A 94 -6.20 11.99 1.12
N ASP A 95 -6.23 13.23 0.64
CA ASP A 95 -5.03 14.04 0.39
C ASP A 95 -3.94 13.29 -0.41
N HIS A 96 -2.88 12.88 0.26
CA HIS A 96 -1.69 12.22 -0.28
C HIS A 96 -1.60 10.76 0.17
N TYR A 97 -2.71 10.15 0.57
CA TYR A 97 -2.77 8.82 1.15
C TYR A 97 -3.89 8.00 0.50
N LEU A 98 -3.54 6.88 -0.12
CA LEU A 98 -4.47 5.95 -0.77
C LEU A 98 -4.41 4.60 -0.07
N ASN A 99 -5.56 4.08 0.33
CA ASN A 99 -5.66 2.70 0.84
C ASN A 99 -6.59 1.90 -0.06
N PHE A 100 -6.20 0.69 -0.40
CA PHE A 100 -7.09 -0.26 -1.04
C PHE A 100 -6.94 -1.67 -0.49
N GLN A 101 -7.97 -2.48 -0.72
CA GLN A 101 -7.97 -3.90 -0.45
C GLN A 101 -8.34 -4.70 -1.71
N LYS A 102 -7.74 -5.88 -1.85
CA LYS A 102 -8.08 -6.89 -2.86
C LYS A 102 -7.77 -8.28 -2.32
N GLY A 103 -8.79 -9.13 -2.16
CA GLY A 103 -8.63 -10.43 -1.49
C GLY A 103 -8.00 -10.27 -0.10
N SER A 104 -7.01 -11.09 0.24
CA SER A 104 -6.31 -11.04 1.53
C SER A 104 -5.28 -9.92 1.65
N TYR A 105 -5.20 -8.99 0.71
CA TYR A 105 -4.22 -7.91 0.72
C TYR A 105 -4.84 -6.58 1.11
N GLN A 106 -4.23 -5.89 2.07
CA GLN A 106 -4.43 -4.46 2.32
C GLN A 106 -3.19 -3.71 1.86
N VAL A 107 -3.37 -2.65 1.09
CA VAL A 107 -2.28 -1.87 0.52
C VAL A 107 -2.46 -0.41 0.85
N THR A 108 -1.38 0.23 1.26
CA THR A 108 -1.28 1.66 1.51
C THR A 108 -0.25 2.25 0.54
N VAL A 109 -0.61 3.36 -0.11
CA VAL A 109 0.29 4.14 -0.95
C VAL A 109 0.24 5.58 -0.45
N SER A 110 1.38 6.13 -0.05
CA SER A 110 1.47 7.44 0.60
C SER A 110 2.54 8.33 0.00
N GLY A 111 2.21 9.60 -0.24
CA GLY A 111 3.14 10.64 -0.66
C GLY A 111 3.55 11.54 0.51
N TYR A 112 4.17 12.67 0.21
CA TYR A 112 4.53 13.70 1.20
C TYR A 112 3.93 15.08 0.89
N ASP A 113 3.16 15.18 -0.20
CA ASP A 113 2.47 16.39 -0.65
C ASP A 113 1.22 16.02 -1.47
N THR A 114 0.35 17.01 -1.68
CA THR A 114 -0.91 16.86 -2.43
C THR A 114 -0.81 17.37 -3.87
N GLN A 115 0.40 17.51 -4.41
CA GLN A 115 0.58 17.95 -5.80
C GLN A 115 0.07 16.89 -6.78
N GLU A 116 -0.41 17.34 -7.94
CA GLU A 116 -1.03 16.47 -8.95
C GLU A 116 -0.13 15.29 -9.33
N GLU A 117 1.15 15.53 -9.58
CA GLU A 117 2.12 14.48 -9.91
C GLU A 117 2.22 13.39 -8.83
N THR A 118 2.21 13.79 -7.56
CA THR A 118 2.26 12.84 -6.43
C THR A 118 0.99 12.02 -6.42
N VAL A 119 -0.19 12.67 -6.48
CA VAL A 119 -1.50 12.00 -6.46
C VAL A 119 -1.66 11.05 -7.65
N GLU A 120 -1.23 11.45 -8.85
CA GLU A 120 -1.20 10.57 -10.02
C GLU A 120 -0.25 9.39 -9.84
N GLY A 121 0.92 9.61 -9.25
CA GLY A 121 1.87 8.57 -8.86
C GLY A 121 1.24 7.54 -7.92
N LEU A 122 0.52 7.99 -6.88
CA LEU A 122 -0.19 7.11 -5.94
C LEU A 122 -1.19 6.21 -6.67
N LEU A 123 -2.02 6.81 -7.53
CA LEU A 123 -3.02 6.08 -8.32
C LEU A 123 -2.38 5.09 -9.29
N CYS A 124 -1.26 5.48 -9.93
CA CYS A 124 -0.55 4.61 -10.87
C CYS A 124 0.03 3.39 -10.17
N ILE A 125 0.76 3.60 -9.07
CA ILE A 125 1.36 2.53 -8.26
C ILE A 125 0.25 1.61 -7.74
N ALA A 126 -0.82 2.18 -7.15
CA ALA A 126 -1.91 1.40 -6.58
C ALA A 126 -2.58 0.47 -7.61
N ARG A 127 -2.83 0.96 -8.83
CA ARG A 127 -3.41 0.16 -9.91
C ARG A 127 -2.48 -0.97 -10.35
N LEU A 128 -1.20 -0.68 -10.57
CA LEU A 128 -0.22 -1.69 -10.99
C LEU A 128 -0.04 -2.79 -9.94
N VAL A 129 -0.05 -2.43 -8.65
CA VAL A 129 -0.03 -3.39 -7.55
C VAL A 129 -1.32 -4.21 -7.55
N ALA A 130 -2.49 -3.58 -7.67
CA ALA A 130 -3.77 -4.27 -7.71
C ALA A 130 -3.87 -5.27 -8.88
N GLU A 131 -3.24 -5.01 -10.03
CA GLU A 131 -3.16 -5.96 -11.15
C GLU A 131 -2.25 -7.17 -10.84
N ARG A 132 -1.19 -6.96 -10.05
CA ARG A 132 -0.14 -7.97 -9.79
C ARG A 132 -0.41 -8.85 -8.59
N ILE A 133 -1.20 -8.39 -7.63
CA ILE A 133 -1.59 -9.21 -6.50
C ILE A 133 -2.77 -10.12 -6.90
N SER A 134 -2.56 -11.43 -6.78
CA SER A 134 -3.63 -12.41 -7.00
C SER A 134 -4.49 -12.47 -5.73
N PRO A 135 -5.83 -12.51 -5.85
CA PRO A 135 -6.64 -12.93 -4.71
C PRO A 135 -6.21 -14.36 -4.34
N SER A 136 -5.86 -14.58 -3.08
CA SER A 136 -5.65 -15.95 -2.58
C SER A 136 -6.94 -16.77 -2.80
N PRO A 137 -6.83 -18.04 -3.22
CA PRO A 137 -7.99 -18.88 -3.56
C PRO A 137 -8.93 -19.14 -2.38
#